data_AF-A0A3C0Y6J5-F1
#
_entry.id   AF-A0A3C0Y6J5-F1
#
_cell.length_a   1.000
_cell.length_b   1.000
_cell.length_c   1.000
_cell.angle_alpha   90.00
_cell.angle_beta   90.00
_cell.angle_gamma   90.00
#
_symmetry.space_group_name_H-M   'P 1'
#
loop_
_entity.id
_entity.type
_entity.pdbx_description
1 polymer ?
#
loop_
_entity_poly.entity_id
_entity_poly.type
_entity_poly.pdbx_seq_one_letter_code
_entity_poly.pdbx_strand_id
1 'polypeptide(L)' 'MCGIVGVVSKAPVNQLIYDGLLLLQHRGQDAAGIVTQQGRKFFMHKAKGMVRDVFRTRNMRALPG' A
#
# COMPACT_ATOMS: atom_id res chain seq x y z
N MET A 1 11.68 12.42 -4.89
CA MET A 1 10.40 12.49 -5.66
C MET A 1 9.42 11.51 -5.00
N CYS A 2 8.12 11.59 -5.27
CA CYS A 2 7.12 10.70 -4.65
C CYS A 2 6.18 10.14 -5.72
N GLY A 3 5.66 8.92 -5.53
CA GLY A 3 4.60 8.31 -6.33
C GLY A 3 3.37 8.06 -5.48
N ILE A 4 2.17 8.26 -6.04
CA ILE A 4 0.89 8.07 -5.35
C ILE A 4 -0.01 7.23 -6.25
N VAL A 5 -0.73 6.28 -5.65
CA VAL A 5 -1.77 5.48 -6.30
C VAL A 5 -2.98 5.41 -5.38
N GLY A 6 -4.18 5.42 -5.96
CA GLY A 6 -5.45 5.28 -5.25
C GLY A 6 -6.39 4.36 -6.02
N VAL A 7 -7.14 3.54 -5.31
CA VAL A 7 -8.09 2.58 -5.89
C VAL A 7 -9.40 2.65 -5.12
N VAL A 8 -10.51 2.68 -5.85
CA VAL A 8 -11.87 2.56 -5.30
C VAL A 8 -12.53 1.34 -5.92
N SER A 9 -12.96 0.40 -5.10
CA SER A 9 -13.56 -0.87 -5.54
C SER A 9 -14.55 -1.41 -4.51
N LYS A 10 -15.40 -2.34 -4.94
CA LYS A 10 -16.22 -3.18 -4.04
C LYS A 10 -15.49 -4.47 -3.61
N ALA A 11 -14.33 -4.75 -4.21
CA ALA A 11 -13.47 -5.88 -3.89
C ALA A 11 -12.18 -5.40 -3.19
N PRO A 12 -11.47 -6.27 -2.45
CA PRO A 12 -10.22 -5.89 -1.76
C PRO A 12 -9.19 -5.24 -2.69
N VAL A 13 -8.56 -4.15 -2.23
CA VAL A 13 -7.69 -3.30 -3.06
C VAL A 13 -6.22 -3.33 -2.67
N ASN A 14 -5.87 -3.90 -1.52
CA ASN A 14 -4.51 -3.86 -0.97
C ASN A 14 -3.43 -4.36 -1.96
N GLN A 15 -3.67 -5.47 -2.66
CA GLN A 15 -2.74 -6.03 -3.64
C GLN A 15 -2.57 -5.12 -4.87
N LEU A 16 -3.68 -4.57 -5.37
CA LEU A 16 -3.64 -3.67 -6.53
C LEU A 16 -2.87 -2.38 -6.22
N ILE A 17 -3.03 -1.85 -5.01
CA ILE A 17 -2.25 -0.70 -4.53
C ILE A 17 -0.76 -1.07 -4.43
N TYR A 18 -0.43 -2.24 -3.85
CA TYR A 18 0.95 -2.71 -3.75
C TYR A 18 1.61 -2.85 -5.14
N ASP A 19 0.93 -3.46 -6.10
CA ASP A 19 1.43 -3.63 -7.47
C ASP A 19 1.61 -2.27 -8.16
N GLY A 20 0.68 -1.33 -7.98
CA GLY A 20 0.80 0.03 -8.47
C GLY A 20 2.00 0.78 -7.87
N LEU A 21 2.23 0.63 -6.56
CA LEU A 21 3.40 1.21 -5.89
C LEU A 21 4.71 0.60 -6.39
N LEU A 22 4.76 -0.69 -6.72
CA LEU A 22 5.93 -1.32 -7.33
C LEU A 22 6.27 -0.68 -8.67
N LEU A 23 5.27 -0.44 -9.53
CA LEU A 23 5.48 0.23 -10.81
C LEU A 23 5.99 1.67 -10.63
N LEU A 24 5.54 2.34 -9.57
CA LEU A 24 5.96 3.70 -9.20
C LEU A 24 7.25 3.76 -8.36
N GLN A 25 7.92 2.64 -8.08
CA GLN A 25 9.09 2.59 -7.18
C GLN A 25 10.24 3.51 -7.63
N HIS A 26 10.38 3.74 -8.94
CA HIS A 26 11.37 4.67 -9.51
C HIS A 26 11.14 6.14 -9.09
N ARG A 27 9.95 6.48 -8.57
CA ARG A 27 9.64 7.82 -8.08
C ARG A 27 10.14 8.07 -6.66
N GLY A 28 10.36 7.05 -5.84
CA GLY A 28 10.86 7.21 -4.47
C GLY A 28 11.15 5.87 -3.79
N GLN A 29 12.24 5.78 -3.04
CA GLN A 29 12.77 4.53 -2.49
C GLN A 29 12.99 4.58 -0.96
N ASP A 30 12.85 5.75 -0.34
CA ASP A 30 13.16 5.97 1.07
C ASP A 30 12.09 5.41 2.02
N ALA A 31 10.84 5.35 1.57
CA ALA A 31 9.70 4.86 2.34
C ALA A 31 8.51 4.49 1.45
N ALA A 32 7.62 3.65 1.97
CA ALA A 32 6.34 3.34 1.36
C ALA A 32 5.22 3.22 2.41
N GLY A 33 3.98 3.43 1.99
CA GLY A 33 2.81 3.37 2.86
C GLY A 33 1.53 3.02 2.10
N ILE A 34 0.67 2.22 2.71
CA ILE A 34 -0.68 1.89 2.22
C ILE A 34 -1.67 2.17 3.34
N VAL A 35 -2.79 2.77 2.97
CA VAL A 35 -3.98 2.90 3.83
C VAL A 35 -5.16 2.28 3.08
N THR A 36 -5.89 1.40 3.74
CA THR A 36 -7.17 0.87 3.25
C THR A 36 -8.30 1.28 4.19
N GLN A 37 -9.54 1.25 3.68
CA GLN A 37 -10.74 1.53 4.46
C GLN A 37 -11.65 0.31 4.44
N GLN A 38 -12.14 -0.10 5.60
CA GLN A 38 -13.21 -1.07 5.72
C GLN A 38 -14.31 -0.50 6.62
N GLY A 39 -15.51 -0.33 6.05
CA GLY A 39 -16.60 0.37 6.74
C GLY A 39 -16.19 1.81 7.09
N ARG A 40 -16.21 2.15 8.39
CA ARG A 40 -15.80 3.47 8.91
C ARG A 40 -14.39 3.50 9.50
N LYS A 41 -13.60 2.43 9.33
CA LYS A 41 -12.26 2.30 9.92
C LYS A 41 -11.19 2.31 8.83
N PHE A 42 -10.07 2.93 9.15
CA PHE A 42 -8.87 2.92 8.32
C PHE A 42 -7.84 1.97 8.91
N PHE A 43 -7.10 1.30 8.02
CA PHE A 43 -6.01 0.41 8.35
C PHE A 43 -4.78 0.89 7.60
N MET A 44 -3.67 1.08 8.31
CA MET A 44 -2.47 1.70 7.75
C MET A 44 -1.24 0.84 8.08
N HIS A 45 -0.37 0.69 7.09
CA HIS A 45 0.99 0.22 7.28
C HIS A 45 1.95 1.11 6.49
N LYS A 46 3.00 1.59 7.14
CA LYS A 46 4.06 2.39 6.53
C LYS A 46 5.40 2.11 7.21
N ALA A 47 6.47 2.09 6.43
CA ALA A 47 7.83 1.99 6.94
C ALA A 47 8.83 2.58 5.95
N LYS A 48 10.08 2.73 6.38
CA LYS A 48 11.20 3.07 5.51
C LYS A 48 11.57 1.89 4.62
N GLY A 49 12.12 2.18 3.44
CA GLY A 49 12.59 1.19 2.46
C GLY A 49 11.66 1.03 1.26
N MET A 50 12.05 0.11 0.37
CA MET A 50 11.33 -0.20 -0.86
C MET A 50 10.00 -0.88 -0.56
N VAL A 51 9.06 -0.80 -1.50
CA VAL A 51 7.71 -1.36 -1.38
C VAL A 51 7.75 -2.85 -1.00
N ARG A 52 8.65 -3.64 -1.63
CA ARG A 52 8.82 -5.08 -1.33
C ARG A 52 9.30 -5.36 0.09
N ASP A 53 10.09 -4.46 0.67
CA ASP A 53 10.64 -4.61 2.02
C ASP A 53 9.62 -4.18 3.08
N VAL A 54 8.85 -3.13 2.77
CA VAL A 54 7.83 -2.55 3.65
C VAL A 54 6.62 -3.49 3.79
N PHE A 55 6.17 -4.15 2.73
CA PHE A 55 4.95 -4.95 2.74
C PHE A 55 5.23 -6.45 2.63
N ARG A 56 5.25 -7.14 3.78
CA ARG A 56 5.25 -8.61 3.85
C ARG A 56 3.81 -9.14 3.97
N THR A 57 3.63 -10.44 3.79
CA THR A 57 2.32 -11.11 3.87
C THR A 57 1.51 -10.74 5.12
N ARG A 58 2.15 -10.64 6.29
CA ARG A 58 1.47 -10.22 7.53
C ARG A 58 0.94 -8.79 7.49
N ASN A 59 1.67 -7.88 6.84
CA ASN A 59 1.30 -6.47 6.73
C ASN A 59 0.11 -6.34 5.76
N MET A 60 0.14 -7.11 4.66
CA MET A 60 -0.97 -7.15 3.70
C MET A 60 -2.26 -7.70 4.32
N ARG A 61 -2.18 -8.73 5.18
CA ARG A 61 -3.33 -9.24 5.94
C ARG A 61 -3.90 -8.22 6.92
N ALA A 62 -3.09 -7.27 7.40
CA ALA A 62 -3.51 -6.20 8.30
C ALA A 62 -4.09 -4.97 7.56
N LEU A 63 -4.22 -5.03 6.24
CA LEU A 63 -4.81 -3.99 5.39
C LEU A 63 -6.10 -4.52 4.73
N PRO A 64 -7.19 -4.74 5.49
CA PRO A 64 -8.48 -5.12 4.95
C PRO A 64 -9.16 -3.93 4.26
N GLY A 65 -9.97 -4.22 3.25
CA GLY A 65 -10.63 -3.21 2.42
C GLY A 65 -10.33 -3.40 0.94
#